data_AF-A0A383AHK9-F1
#
_entry.id   AF-A0A383AHK9-F1
#
_cell.length_a   1.000
_cell.length_b   1.000
_cell.length_c   1.000
_cell.angle_alpha   90.00
_cell.angle_beta   90.00
_cell.angle_gamma   90.00
#
_symmetry.space_group_name_H-M   'P 1'
#
loop_
_entity.id
_entity.type
_entity.pdbx_description
1 polymer ?
#
loop_
_entity_poly.entity_id
_entity_poly.type
_entity_poly.pdbx_seq_one_letter_code
_entity_poly.pdbx_strand_id
1 'polypeptide(L)'
;VYATWLLGSEVWGERAGRRAAWVMALFPTVVMYSALPLREAYLVCLLMFGLVWVARWSRDGKIRQAIWAFLLFGVGIFFHGSIFVIALAFLMVIAGKIFWRGGQSFIRGRLHLTALAGSIIIGGSILFWGLSGTYVDKLGRLTDVVDLQRWVSYSQAKYYADGHAAKAVYPAWTAPDTVGDLVWAVPVKITYLLFAPFPWDIKTPAHLIGLIDGLLYLGLIIIITRNIKTIWRNPAARTVLLVILPFIFAY
;
A
#
# COMPACT_ATOMS: atom_id res chain seq x y z
N VAL A 1 12.41 -11.24 -7.59
CA VAL A 1 12.73 -11.10 -9.04
C VAL A 1 11.63 -11.67 -9.94
N TYR A 2 11.35 -12.98 -9.91
CA TYR A 2 10.34 -13.59 -10.79
C TYR A 2 8.94 -12.97 -10.67
N ALA A 3 8.43 -12.77 -9.45
CA ALA A 3 7.11 -12.16 -9.25
C ALA A 3 7.04 -10.72 -9.82
N THR A 4 8.14 -9.96 -9.75
CA THR A 4 8.24 -8.62 -10.36
C THR A 4 8.25 -8.68 -11.88
N TRP A 5 8.98 -9.63 -12.47
CA TRP A 5 8.94 -9.89 -13.91
C TRP A 5 7.51 -10.21 -14.36
N LEU A 6 6.83 -11.09 -13.62
CA LEU A 6 5.46 -11.50 -13.93
C LEU A 6 4.50 -10.31 -13.86
N LEU A 7 4.53 -9.54 -12.77
CA LEU A 7 3.68 -8.34 -12.62
C LEU A 7 3.96 -7.30 -13.72
N GLY A 8 5.24 -7.01 -14.00
CA GLY A 8 5.60 -6.06 -15.04
C GLY A 8 5.20 -6.55 -16.43
N SER A 9 5.29 -7.86 -16.69
CA SER A 9 4.87 -8.48 -17.95
C SER A 9 3.36 -8.44 -18.11
N GLU A 10 2.63 -8.71 -17.03
CA GLU A 10 1.18 -8.56 -17.01
C GLU A 10 0.80 -7.12 -17.31
N VAL A 11 1.37 -6.12 -16.63
CA VAL A 11 0.92 -4.73 -16.78
C VAL A 11 1.36 -4.09 -18.10
N TRP A 12 2.62 -4.27 -18.50
CA TRP A 12 3.27 -3.50 -19.59
C TRP A 12 3.94 -4.38 -20.66
N GLY A 13 3.76 -5.70 -20.61
CA GLY A 13 4.35 -6.65 -21.56
C GLY A 13 5.75 -7.11 -21.17
N GLU A 14 6.19 -8.19 -21.80
CA GLU A 14 7.36 -8.99 -21.37
C GLU A 14 8.67 -8.19 -21.33
N ARG A 15 8.89 -7.27 -22.29
CA ARG A 15 10.08 -6.42 -22.31
C ARG A 15 10.14 -5.50 -21.09
N ALA A 16 9.00 -4.94 -20.68
CA ALA A 16 8.91 -4.11 -19.48
C ALA A 16 9.09 -4.95 -18.21
N GLY A 17 8.49 -6.14 -18.15
CA GLY A 17 8.69 -7.10 -17.07
C GLY A 17 10.16 -7.47 -16.88
N ARG A 18 10.91 -7.73 -17.96
CA ARG A 18 12.35 -8.02 -17.89
C ARG A 18 13.14 -6.85 -17.31
N ARG A 19 12.85 -5.62 -17.74
CA ARG A 19 13.49 -4.41 -17.19
C ARG A 19 13.19 -4.25 -15.69
N ALA A 20 11.94 -4.43 -15.29
CA ALA A 20 11.54 -4.35 -13.89
C ALA A 20 12.22 -5.41 -13.01
N ALA A 21 12.41 -6.62 -13.54
CA ALA A 21 13.12 -7.68 -12.83
C ALA A 21 14.61 -7.40 -12.66
N TRP A 22 15.27 -6.80 -13.65
CA TRP A 22 16.64 -6.32 -13.51
C TRP A 22 16.76 -5.24 -12.44
N VAL A 23 15.85 -4.26 -12.44
CA VAL A 23 15.81 -3.23 -11.38
C VAL A 23 15.63 -3.89 -10.01
N MET A 24 14.66 -4.81 -9.86
CA MET A 24 14.43 -5.52 -8.60
C MET A 24 15.63 -6.36 -8.14
N ALA A 25 16.33 -7.01 -9.07
CA ALA A 25 17.47 -7.87 -8.74
C ALA A 25 18.68 -7.09 -8.24
N LEU A 26 18.81 -5.82 -8.66
CA LEU A 26 19.96 -4.96 -8.34
C LEU A 26 19.61 -3.84 -7.34
N PHE A 27 18.35 -3.73 -6.92
CA PHE A 27 17.93 -2.67 -6.00
C PHE A 27 18.57 -2.89 -4.61
N PRO A 28 19.30 -1.91 -4.05
CA PRO A 28 20.13 -2.11 -2.86
C PRO A 28 19.36 -2.70 -1.66
N THR A 29 18.18 -2.17 -1.34
CA THR A 29 17.34 -2.68 -0.24
C THR A 29 16.94 -4.14 -0.43
N VAL A 30 16.66 -4.55 -1.67
CA VAL A 30 16.25 -5.93 -1.99
C VAL A 30 17.42 -6.88 -1.82
N VAL A 31 18.60 -6.48 -2.30
CA VAL A 31 19.83 -7.27 -2.13
C VAL A 31 20.13 -7.45 -0.65
N MET A 32 20.07 -6.37 0.14
CA MET A 32 20.29 -6.41 1.59
C MET A 32 19.29 -7.33 2.29
N TYR A 33 17.99 -7.19 2.03
CA TYR A 33 16.97 -8.03 2.66
C TYR A 33 17.01 -9.49 2.20
N SER A 34 17.51 -9.77 1.00
CA SER A 34 17.67 -11.15 0.51
C SER A 34 18.81 -11.92 1.17
N ALA A 35 19.79 -11.22 1.73
CA ALA A 35 20.93 -11.83 2.44
C ALA A 35 20.60 -12.23 3.88
N LEU A 36 19.46 -11.79 4.41
CA LEU A 36 19.03 -12.03 5.79
C LEU A 36 17.77 -12.92 5.80
N PRO A 37 17.62 -13.85 6.75
CA PRO A 37 16.44 -14.70 6.87
C PRO A 37 15.25 -13.94 7.48
N LEU A 38 14.83 -12.86 6.81
CA LEU A 38 13.79 -11.96 7.25
C LEU A 38 12.42 -12.37 6.71
N ARG A 39 11.39 -12.24 7.53
CA ARG A 39 9.99 -12.53 7.16
C ARG A 39 9.50 -11.64 6.01
N GLU A 40 10.10 -10.47 5.87
CA GLU A 40 9.79 -9.45 4.87
C GLU A 40 10.03 -9.96 3.44
N ALA A 41 10.97 -10.89 3.21
CA ALA A 41 11.17 -11.49 1.89
C ALA A 41 9.95 -12.30 1.43
N TYR A 42 9.36 -13.09 2.34
CA TYR A 42 8.13 -13.85 2.07
C TYR A 42 6.93 -12.92 1.89
N LEU A 43 6.84 -11.87 2.72
CA LEU A 43 5.82 -10.83 2.62
C LEU A 43 5.82 -10.17 1.23
N VAL A 44 6.98 -9.71 0.76
CA VAL A 44 7.12 -9.07 -0.55
C VAL A 44 6.77 -10.03 -1.68
N CYS A 45 7.15 -11.31 -1.56
CA CYS A 45 6.78 -12.34 -2.53
C CYS A 45 5.27 -12.52 -2.64
N LEU A 46 4.57 -12.71 -1.51
CA LEU A 46 3.11 -12.85 -1.44
C LEU A 46 2.40 -11.60 -1.96
N LEU A 47 2.88 -10.41 -1.59
CA LEU A 47 2.37 -9.14 -2.08
C LEU A 47 2.48 -9.04 -3.61
N MET A 48 3.65 -9.34 -4.18
CA MET A 48 3.87 -9.28 -5.63
C MET A 48 2.95 -10.25 -6.39
N PHE A 49 2.80 -11.49 -5.91
CA PHE A 49 1.86 -12.44 -6.53
C PHE A 49 0.40 -12.01 -6.35
N GLY A 50 0.02 -11.46 -5.19
CA GLY A 50 -1.32 -10.90 -4.99
C GLY A 50 -1.61 -9.78 -5.99
N LEU A 51 -0.65 -8.90 -6.23
CA LEU A 51 -0.76 -7.83 -7.21
C LEU A 51 -0.84 -8.31 -8.66
N VAL A 52 -0.22 -9.44 -9.01
CA VAL A 52 -0.41 -10.09 -10.32
C VAL A 52 -1.88 -10.46 -10.51
N TRP A 53 -2.53 -11.03 -9.50
CA TRP A 53 -3.94 -11.37 -9.56
C TRP A 53 -4.84 -10.13 -9.57
N VAL A 54 -4.48 -9.07 -8.86
CA VAL A 54 -5.13 -7.74 -8.94
C VAL A 54 -5.04 -7.18 -10.37
N ALA A 55 -3.86 -7.25 -11.00
CA ALA A 55 -3.66 -6.79 -12.37
C ALA A 55 -4.52 -7.60 -13.36
N ARG A 56 -4.57 -8.93 -13.22
CA ARG A 56 -5.45 -9.80 -14.03
C ARG A 56 -6.93 -9.48 -13.82
N TRP A 57 -7.35 -9.30 -12.55
CA TRP A 57 -8.72 -8.92 -12.22
C TRP A 57 -9.13 -7.58 -12.83
N SER A 58 -8.21 -6.61 -12.90
CA SER A 58 -8.53 -5.31 -13.49
C SER A 58 -8.97 -5.40 -14.96
N ARG A 59 -8.48 -6.41 -15.69
CA ARG A 59 -8.75 -6.67 -17.11
C ARG A 59 -10.05 -7.43 -17.29
N ASP A 60 -10.16 -8.61 -16.69
CA ASP A 60 -11.26 -9.53 -16.97
C ASP A 60 -12.42 -9.39 -15.98
N GLY A 61 -12.18 -8.82 -14.80
CA GLY A 61 -13.16 -8.71 -13.71
C GLY A 61 -13.61 -10.06 -13.12
N LYS A 62 -12.90 -11.16 -13.39
CA LYS A 62 -13.32 -12.52 -12.98
C LYS A 62 -13.16 -12.70 -11.47
N ILE A 63 -14.20 -13.20 -10.81
CA ILE A 63 -14.20 -13.43 -9.35
C ILE A 63 -13.06 -14.34 -8.88
N ARG A 64 -12.69 -15.35 -9.68
CA ARG A 64 -11.57 -16.26 -9.38
C ARG A 64 -10.25 -15.52 -9.19
N GLN A 65 -10.00 -14.46 -9.95
CA GLN A 65 -8.78 -13.66 -9.81
C GLN A 65 -8.79 -12.85 -8.51
N ALA A 66 -9.95 -12.30 -8.11
CA ALA A 66 -10.10 -11.63 -6.83
C ALA A 66 -9.91 -12.60 -5.65
N ILE A 67 -10.46 -13.81 -5.71
CA ILE A 67 -10.28 -14.84 -4.69
C ILE A 67 -8.79 -15.15 -4.49
N TRP A 68 -8.03 -15.38 -5.57
CA TRP A 68 -6.59 -15.63 -5.45
C TRP A 68 -5.82 -14.44 -4.88
N ALA A 69 -6.17 -13.21 -5.24
CA ALA A 69 -5.57 -12.02 -4.65
C ALA A 69 -5.83 -11.96 -3.13
N PHE A 70 -7.08 -12.16 -2.69
CA PHE A 70 -7.43 -12.15 -1.26
C PHE A 70 -6.81 -13.32 -0.49
N LEU A 71 -6.68 -14.51 -1.07
CA LEU A 71 -5.99 -15.62 -0.44
C LEU A 71 -4.51 -15.28 -0.17
N LEU A 72 -3.81 -14.71 -1.16
CA LEU A 72 -2.41 -14.33 -1.01
C LEU A 72 -2.22 -13.18 -0.02
N PHE A 73 -3.09 -12.16 -0.05
CA PHE A 73 -3.09 -11.10 0.95
C PHE A 73 -3.43 -11.62 2.34
N GLY A 74 -4.37 -12.55 2.46
CA GLY A 74 -4.73 -13.22 3.71
C GLY A 74 -3.55 -13.94 4.33
N VAL A 75 -2.79 -14.71 3.54
CA VAL A 75 -1.53 -15.32 3.99
C VAL A 75 -0.50 -14.23 4.36
N GLY A 76 -0.40 -13.16 3.58
CA GLY A 76 0.50 -12.03 3.85
C GLY A 76 0.24 -11.29 5.16
N ILE A 77 -1.02 -11.20 5.60
CA ILE A 77 -1.41 -10.56 6.87
C ILE A 77 -0.75 -11.24 8.08
N PHE A 78 -0.56 -12.57 8.04
CA PHE A 78 0.13 -13.30 9.12
C PHE A 78 1.61 -12.92 9.25
N PHE A 79 2.24 -12.46 8.17
CA PHE A 79 3.62 -11.97 8.20
C PHE A 79 3.69 -10.49 8.62
N HIS A 80 2.75 -9.67 8.14
CA HIS A 80 2.68 -8.25 8.49
C HIS A 80 1.27 -7.68 8.34
N GLY A 81 0.73 -7.15 9.45
CA GLY A 81 -0.66 -6.67 9.53
C GLY A 81 -1.03 -5.57 8.53
N SER A 82 -0.10 -4.72 8.07
CA SER A 82 -0.44 -3.68 7.07
C SER A 82 -0.80 -4.21 5.69
N ILE A 83 -0.58 -5.50 5.37
CA ILE A 83 -1.16 -6.10 4.16
C ILE A 83 -2.69 -6.03 4.19
N PHE A 84 -3.30 -5.94 5.38
CA PHE A 84 -4.73 -5.69 5.52
C PHE A 84 -5.15 -4.40 4.81
N VAL A 85 -4.33 -3.34 4.88
CA VAL A 85 -4.59 -2.05 4.20
C VAL A 85 -4.62 -2.24 2.67
N ILE A 86 -3.75 -3.11 2.14
CA ILE A 86 -3.72 -3.44 0.71
C ILE A 86 -4.96 -4.24 0.31
N ALA A 87 -5.34 -5.24 1.10
CA ALA A 87 -6.56 -6.03 0.87
C ALA A 87 -7.81 -5.14 0.92
N LEU A 88 -7.89 -4.22 1.89
CA LEU A 88 -8.95 -3.24 2.03
C LEU A 88 -9.00 -2.28 0.84
N ALA A 89 -7.85 -1.76 0.40
CA ALA A 89 -7.76 -0.90 -0.78
C ALA A 89 -8.27 -1.61 -2.03
N PHE A 90 -7.92 -2.89 -2.21
CA PHE A 90 -8.42 -3.68 -3.33
C PHE A 90 -9.93 -3.93 -3.25
N LEU A 91 -10.45 -4.22 -2.06
CA LEU A 91 -11.89 -4.34 -1.82
C LEU A 91 -12.61 -3.04 -2.16
N MET A 92 -12.06 -1.87 -1.79
CA MET A 92 -12.62 -0.56 -2.13
C MET A 92 -12.63 -0.31 -3.64
N VAL A 93 -11.63 -0.78 -4.40
CA VAL A 93 -11.63 -0.71 -5.86
C VAL A 93 -12.75 -1.58 -6.46
N ILE A 94 -12.94 -2.80 -5.94
CA ILE A 94 -14.04 -3.68 -6.36
C ILE A 94 -15.39 -3.02 -6.06
N ALA A 95 -15.56 -2.52 -4.83
CA ALA A 95 -16.75 -1.83 -4.37
C ALA A 95 -17.09 -0.62 -5.25
N GLY A 96 -16.11 0.25 -5.52
CA GLY A 96 -16.30 1.43 -6.37
C GLY A 96 -16.73 1.06 -7.79
N LYS A 97 -16.17 -0.01 -8.37
CA LYS A 97 -16.56 -0.51 -9.69
C LYS A 97 -17.99 -1.07 -9.71
N ILE A 98 -18.38 -1.79 -8.66
CA ILE A 98 -19.75 -2.30 -8.49
C ILE A 98 -20.74 -1.15 -8.33
N PHE A 99 -20.43 -0.19 -7.45
CA PHE A 99 -21.26 0.97 -7.17
C PHE A 99 -21.44 1.83 -8.43
N TRP A 100 -20.37 2.12 -9.16
CA TRP A 100 -20.43 2.88 -10.41
C TRP A 100 -21.33 2.22 -11.47
N ARG A 101 -21.19 0.89 -11.67
CA ARG A 101 -22.04 0.14 -12.61
C ARG A 101 -23.50 0.06 -12.15
N GLY A 102 -23.72 -0.09 -10.85
CA GLY A 102 -25.05 -0.09 -10.23
C GLY A 102 -25.74 1.26 -10.42
N GLY A 103 -25.06 2.36 -10.13
CA GLY A 103 -25.59 3.72 -10.30
C GLY A 103 -25.92 4.05 -11.76
N GLN A 104 -25.03 3.72 -12.69
CA GLN A 104 -25.31 3.90 -14.13
C GLN A 104 -26.52 3.09 -14.61
N SER A 105 -26.73 1.89 -14.06
CA SER A 105 -27.87 1.04 -14.42
C SER A 105 -29.17 1.57 -13.80
N PHE A 106 -29.11 2.03 -12.55
CA PHE A 106 -30.23 2.64 -11.84
C PHE A 106 -30.77 3.88 -12.57
N ILE A 107 -29.89 4.78 -13.01
CA ILE A 107 -30.27 5.96 -13.81
C ILE A 107 -30.98 5.56 -15.12
N ARG A 108 -30.66 4.38 -15.68
CA ARG A 108 -31.30 3.83 -16.88
C ARG A 108 -32.52 2.94 -16.58
N GLY A 109 -33.03 2.96 -15.34
CA GLY A 109 -34.18 2.17 -14.91
C GLY A 109 -33.94 0.67 -14.81
N ARG A 110 -32.67 0.20 -14.80
CA ARG A 110 -32.32 -1.22 -14.71
C ARG A 110 -31.65 -1.53 -13.37
N LEU A 111 -32.21 -2.47 -12.61
CA LEU A 111 -31.59 -2.97 -11.39
C LEU A 111 -30.66 -4.14 -11.71
N HIS A 112 -29.36 -3.96 -11.45
CA HIS A 112 -28.39 -5.04 -11.59
C HIS A 112 -28.24 -5.78 -10.25
N LEU A 113 -28.82 -6.98 -10.14
CA LEU A 113 -28.93 -7.71 -8.87
C LEU A 113 -27.56 -7.97 -8.21
N THR A 114 -26.51 -8.24 -8.99
CA THR A 114 -25.17 -8.45 -8.42
C THR A 114 -24.55 -7.17 -7.85
N ALA A 115 -24.95 -6.00 -8.37
CA ALA A 115 -24.48 -4.73 -7.83
C ALA A 115 -25.19 -4.39 -6.51
N LEU A 116 -26.49 -4.68 -6.43
CA LEU A 116 -27.26 -4.56 -5.20
C LEU A 116 -26.73 -5.51 -4.13
N ALA A 117 -26.55 -6.79 -4.46
CA ALA A 117 -26.03 -7.80 -3.54
C ALA A 117 -24.62 -7.43 -3.03
N GLY A 118 -23.73 -6.97 -3.93
CA GLY A 118 -22.41 -6.49 -3.55
C GLY A 118 -22.44 -5.32 -2.57
N SER A 119 -23.29 -4.32 -2.83
CA SER A 119 -23.46 -3.17 -1.94
C SER A 119 -24.00 -3.56 -0.56
N ILE A 120 -24.96 -4.50 -0.50
CA ILE A 120 -25.51 -5.02 0.75
C ILE A 120 -24.42 -5.74 1.57
N ILE A 121 -23.60 -6.57 0.93
CA ILE A 121 -22.51 -7.29 1.62
C ILE A 121 -21.49 -6.30 2.20
N ILE A 122 -21.09 -5.30 1.42
CA ILE A 122 -20.12 -4.29 1.86
C ILE A 122 -20.70 -3.44 3.00
N GLY A 123 -21.91 -2.90 2.81
CA GLY A 123 -22.60 -2.10 3.82
C GLY A 123 -22.86 -2.88 5.10
N GLY A 124 -23.28 -4.15 4.98
CA GLY A 124 -23.48 -5.07 6.09
C GLY A 124 -22.19 -5.35 6.86
N SER A 125 -21.05 -5.49 6.17
CA SER A 125 -19.75 -5.72 6.80
C SER A 125 -19.25 -4.49 7.59
N ILE A 126 -19.43 -3.28 7.03
CA ILE A 126 -19.11 -2.03 7.73
C ILE A 126 -20.01 -1.84 8.95
N LEU A 127 -21.31 -2.09 8.80
CA LEU A 127 -22.26 -2.02 9.89
C LEU A 127 -21.93 -3.04 11.00
N PHE A 128 -21.62 -4.28 10.62
CA PHE A 128 -21.20 -5.31 11.56
C PHE A 128 -19.94 -4.91 12.33
N TRP A 129 -18.93 -4.35 11.66
CA TRP A 129 -17.72 -3.86 12.32
C TRP A 129 -18.03 -2.74 13.35
N GLY A 130 -18.87 -1.78 12.95
CA GLY A 130 -19.31 -0.70 13.84
C GLY A 130 -20.09 -1.19 15.05
N LEU A 131 -21.01 -2.14 14.87
CA LEU A 131 -21.86 -2.66 15.95
C LEU A 131 -21.15 -3.66 16.86
N SER A 132 -20.26 -4.49 16.31
CA SER A 132 -19.55 -5.51 17.08
C SER A 132 -18.41 -4.96 17.93
N GLY A 133 -17.93 -3.75 17.63
CA GLY A 133 -16.79 -3.15 18.32
C GLY A 133 -15.47 -3.92 18.10
N THR A 134 -15.38 -4.71 17.02
CA THR A 134 -14.19 -5.51 16.71
C THR A 134 -12.96 -4.61 16.49
N TYR A 135 -11.83 -5.00 17.07
CA TYR A 135 -10.57 -4.30 16.95
C TYR A 135 -9.75 -4.87 15.79
N VAL A 136 -9.32 -4.01 14.87
CA VAL A 136 -8.43 -4.37 13.76
C VAL A 136 -7.04 -3.80 14.05
N ASP A 137 -5.99 -4.61 13.88
CA ASP A 137 -4.62 -4.16 14.06
C ASP A 137 -4.32 -2.93 13.15
N LYS A 138 -3.56 -1.95 13.68
CA LYS A 138 -3.31 -0.62 13.11
C LYS A 138 -4.51 0.32 12.93
N LEU A 139 -5.71 -0.17 12.61
CA LEU A 139 -6.90 0.67 12.38
C LEU A 139 -7.74 0.92 13.64
N GLY A 140 -7.68 0.02 14.62
CA GLY A 140 -8.54 0.05 15.79
C GLY A 140 -9.97 -0.39 15.51
N ARG A 141 -10.91 0.15 16.27
CA ARG A 141 -12.36 0.07 16.08
C ARG A 141 -12.80 1.12 15.06
N LEU A 142 -14.01 1.00 14.53
CA LEU A 142 -14.54 2.00 13.59
C LEU A 142 -14.56 3.43 14.17
N THR A 143 -14.84 3.57 15.48
CA THR A 143 -14.81 4.85 16.21
C THR A 143 -13.41 5.45 16.27
N ASP A 144 -12.39 4.60 16.27
CA ASP A 144 -11.00 5.01 16.41
C ASP A 144 -10.45 5.62 15.11
N VAL A 145 -10.98 5.17 13.96
CA VAL A 145 -10.55 5.66 12.65
C VAL A 145 -10.89 7.14 12.46
N VAL A 146 -12.02 7.58 13.03
CA VAL A 146 -12.51 8.96 12.90
C VAL A 146 -12.00 9.90 13.99
N ASP A 147 -11.34 9.36 15.03
CA ASP A 147 -10.78 10.16 16.13
C ASP A 147 -9.37 10.66 15.76
N LEU A 148 -9.28 11.90 15.31
CA LEU A 148 -8.00 12.54 14.95
C LEU A 148 -7.07 12.74 16.15
N GLN A 149 -7.59 12.89 17.37
CA GLN A 149 -6.77 13.04 18.57
C GLN A 149 -6.03 11.75 18.90
N ARG A 150 -6.67 10.60 18.65
CA ARG A 150 -6.02 9.30 18.74
C ARG A 150 -4.85 9.17 17.76
N TRP A 151 -4.96 9.69 16.54
CA TRP A 151 -3.85 9.61 15.57
C TRP A 151 -2.63 10.41 16.02
N VAL A 152 -2.84 11.57 16.65
CA VAL A 152 -1.78 12.37 17.30
C VAL A 152 -1.12 11.56 18.41
N SER A 153 -1.91 11.03 19.35
CA SER A 153 -1.37 10.26 20.49
C SER A 153 -0.68 8.97 20.07
N TYR A 154 -1.21 8.27 19.06
CA TYR A 154 -0.58 7.08 18.47
C TYR A 154 0.78 7.42 17.83
N SER A 155 0.86 8.53 17.09
CA SER A 155 2.10 8.99 16.47
C SER A 155 3.16 9.38 17.51
N GLN A 156 2.76 10.07 18.59
CA GLN A 156 3.66 10.40 19.70
C GLN A 156 4.10 9.13 20.45
N ALA A 157 3.17 8.23 20.78
CA ALA A 157 3.48 6.98 21.46
C ALA A 157 4.50 6.13 20.68
N LYS A 158 4.34 6.02 19.36
CA LYS A 158 5.33 5.36 18.50
C LYS A 158 6.69 6.04 18.53
N TYR A 159 6.74 7.37 18.45
CA TYR A 159 8.00 8.11 18.52
C TYR A 159 8.80 7.80 19.81
N TYR A 160 8.12 7.68 20.95
CA TYR A 160 8.76 7.35 22.23
C TYR A 160 9.02 5.84 22.42
N ALA A 161 8.27 4.97 21.73
CA ALA A 161 8.44 3.52 21.79
C ALA A 161 9.50 2.99 20.82
N ASP A 162 9.73 3.67 19.70
CA ASP A 162 10.77 3.36 18.73
C ASP A 162 12.13 3.64 19.38
N GLY A 163 12.68 2.61 20.02
CA GLY A 163 13.86 2.70 20.88
C GLY A 163 14.98 3.51 20.25
N HIS A 164 15.32 4.64 20.88
CA HIS A 164 16.43 5.52 20.52
C HIS A 164 17.79 4.80 20.43
N ALA A 165 17.87 3.55 20.92
CA ALA A 165 19.05 2.69 20.86
C ALA A 165 19.54 2.39 19.44
N ALA A 166 18.65 2.27 18.44
CA ALA A 166 19.02 1.95 17.07
C ALA A 166 19.21 3.18 16.16
N LYS A 167 18.98 4.40 16.68
CA LYS A 167 19.05 5.69 15.95
C LYS A 167 18.20 5.78 14.66
N ALA A 168 17.29 4.82 14.43
CA ALA A 168 16.37 4.78 13.30
C ALA A 168 14.99 5.35 13.70
N VAL A 169 14.99 6.53 14.33
CA VAL A 169 13.77 7.23 14.77
C VAL A 169 13.60 8.45 13.88
N TYR A 170 12.35 8.76 13.51
CA TYR A 170 12.06 10.02 12.84
C TYR A 170 12.58 11.20 13.67
N PRO A 171 12.97 12.34 13.04
CA PRO A 171 13.36 13.51 13.82
C PRO A 171 12.25 13.98 14.76
N ALA A 172 12.61 14.45 15.95
CA ALA A 172 11.66 14.89 16.98
C ALA A 172 10.64 15.90 16.47
N TRP A 173 11.09 16.84 15.62
CA TRP A 173 10.24 17.87 15.03
C TRP A 173 9.18 17.33 14.06
N THR A 174 9.20 16.04 13.70
CA THR A 174 8.16 15.43 12.86
C THR A 174 6.99 14.86 13.66
N ALA A 175 7.09 14.81 15.00
CA ALA A 175 6.00 14.36 15.85
C ALA A 175 4.92 15.45 15.93
N PRO A 176 3.64 15.16 15.60
CA PRO A 176 2.55 16.12 15.73
C PRO A 176 2.18 16.31 17.21
N ASP A 177 1.89 17.53 17.62
CA ASP A 177 1.39 17.87 18.96
C ASP A 177 -0.12 18.11 18.98
N THR A 178 -0.67 18.55 17.85
CA THR A 178 -2.09 18.82 17.66
C THR A 178 -2.65 18.12 16.42
N VAL A 179 -3.98 18.04 16.33
CA VAL A 179 -4.65 17.53 15.12
C VAL A 179 -4.28 18.34 13.87
N GLY A 180 -4.07 19.65 14.02
CA GLY A 180 -3.65 20.52 12.93
C GLY A 180 -2.29 20.13 12.35
N ASP A 181 -1.39 19.60 13.19
CA ASP A 181 -0.06 19.21 12.77
C ASP A 181 -0.05 17.98 11.85
N LEU A 182 -1.09 17.14 11.91
CA LEU A 182 -1.20 15.96 11.05
C LEU A 182 -1.13 16.33 9.56
N VAL A 183 -1.61 17.51 9.18
CA VAL A 183 -1.64 17.99 7.78
C VAL A 183 -0.23 18.06 7.19
N TRP A 184 0.77 18.50 7.97
CA TRP A 184 2.14 18.60 7.51
C TRP A 184 3.01 17.43 7.99
N ALA A 185 2.75 16.89 9.17
CA ALA A 185 3.54 15.81 9.77
C ALA A 185 3.41 14.51 8.96
N VAL A 186 2.21 14.17 8.45
CA VAL A 186 2.00 12.95 7.65
C VAL A 186 2.81 12.99 6.35
N PRO A 187 2.71 14.03 5.48
CA PRO A 187 3.56 14.13 4.30
C PRO A 187 5.06 14.12 4.61
N VAL A 188 5.50 14.80 5.68
CA VAL A 188 6.91 14.83 6.07
C VAL A 188 7.40 13.45 6.50
N LYS A 189 6.65 12.72 7.32
CA LYS A 189 7.01 11.36 7.74
C LYS A 189 7.06 10.39 6.56
N ILE A 190 6.14 10.49 5.61
CA ILE A 190 6.19 9.71 4.37
C ILE A 190 7.46 10.03 3.57
N THR A 191 7.82 11.31 3.50
CA THR A 191 9.03 11.77 2.80
C THR A 191 10.29 11.22 3.48
N TYR A 192 10.34 11.23 4.81
CA TYR A 192 11.41 10.59 5.59
C TYR A 192 11.43 9.07 5.42
N LEU A 193 10.28 8.40 5.45
CA LEU A 193 10.18 6.95 5.27
C LEU A 193 10.76 6.50 3.92
N LEU A 194 10.52 7.28 2.86
CA LEU A 194 10.88 6.90 1.49
C LEU A 194 12.30 7.33 1.09
N PHE A 195 12.81 8.44 1.62
CA PHE A 195 14.02 9.08 1.10
C PHE A 195 15.11 9.31 2.13
N ALA A 196 14.86 9.09 3.42
CA ALA A 196 15.91 9.22 4.43
C ALA A 196 16.99 8.13 4.25
N PRO A 197 18.25 8.41 4.62
CA PRO A 197 18.76 9.65 5.20
C PRO A 197 18.85 10.80 4.18
N PHE A 198 18.51 12.02 4.62
CA PHE A 198 18.76 13.24 3.85
C PHE A 198 20.22 13.71 4.03
N PRO A 199 20.71 14.67 3.20
CA PRO A 199 22.07 15.17 3.32
C PRO A 199 22.46 15.65 4.73
N TRP A 200 21.50 16.21 5.48
CA TRP A 200 21.69 16.66 6.87
C TRP A 200 21.62 15.55 7.93
N ASP A 201 21.17 14.34 7.57
CA ASP A 201 21.14 13.16 8.46
C ASP A 201 22.44 12.33 8.40
N ILE A 202 23.37 12.71 7.52
CA ILE A 202 24.64 11.99 7.31
C ILE A 202 25.60 12.28 8.46
N LYS A 203 25.82 11.27 9.30
CA LYS A 203 26.75 11.32 10.45
C LYS A 203 27.93 10.36 10.30
N THR A 204 27.80 9.37 9.42
CA THR A 204 28.85 8.37 9.14
C THR A 204 28.90 8.08 7.64
N PRO A 205 30.05 7.62 7.10
CA PRO A 205 30.16 7.26 5.68
C PRO A 205 29.16 6.18 5.25
N ALA A 206 28.75 5.29 6.16
CA ALA A 206 27.75 4.25 5.87
C ALA A 206 26.37 4.84 5.50
N HIS A 207 26.04 6.05 5.98
CA HIS A 207 24.77 6.70 5.62
C HIS A 207 24.71 7.08 4.14
N LEU A 208 25.85 7.18 3.44
CA LEU A 208 25.87 7.46 2.00
C LEU A 208 25.23 6.33 1.19
N ILE A 209 25.30 5.08 1.67
CA ILE A 209 24.62 3.94 1.03
C ILE A 209 23.11 4.14 1.11
N GLY A 210 22.60 4.54 2.27
CA GLY A 210 21.19 4.89 2.45
C GLY A 210 20.76 6.08 1.60
N LEU A 211 21.59 7.12 1.48
CA LEU A 211 21.30 8.26 0.62
C LEU A 211 21.17 7.83 -0.86
N ILE A 212 22.06 6.97 -1.34
CA ILE A 212 21.98 6.43 -2.71
C ILE A 212 20.67 5.65 -2.89
N ASP A 213 20.28 4.82 -1.93
CA ASP A 213 19.01 4.08 -1.96
C ASP A 213 17.79 5.03 -2.02
N GLY A 214 17.77 6.07 -1.17
CA GLY A 214 16.76 7.12 -1.18
C GLY A 214 16.68 7.87 -2.53
N LEU A 215 17.82 8.15 -3.17
CA LEU A 215 17.87 8.77 -4.50
C LEU A 215 17.28 7.85 -5.59
N LEU A 216 17.47 6.52 -5.49
CA LEU A 216 16.84 5.57 -6.40
C LEU A 216 15.31 5.58 -6.24
N TYR A 217 14.80 5.60 -5.00
CA TYR A 217 13.37 5.76 -4.74
C TYR A 217 12.83 7.09 -5.30
N LEU A 218 13.56 8.19 -5.10
CA LEU A 218 13.19 9.50 -5.66
C LEU A 218 13.12 9.45 -7.19
N GLY A 219 14.08 8.80 -7.85
CA GLY A 219 14.07 8.56 -9.29
C GLY A 219 12.81 7.80 -9.75
N LEU A 220 12.42 6.75 -9.03
CA LEU A 220 11.19 6.00 -9.32
C LEU A 220 9.93 6.85 -9.16
N ILE A 221 9.84 7.67 -8.11
CA ILE A 221 8.71 8.58 -7.89
C ILE A 221 8.62 9.64 -9.00
N ILE A 222 9.76 10.21 -9.43
CA ILE A 222 9.80 11.15 -10.56
C ILE A 222 9.32 10.47 -11.85
N ILE A 223 9.72 9.22 -12.10
CA ILE A 223 9.26 8.46 -13.28
C ILE A 223 7.75 8.20 -13.20
N ILE A 224 7.22 7.77 -12.05
CA ILE A 224 5.79 7.51 -11.84
C ILE A 224 4.97 8.78 -12.06
N THR A 225 5.38 9.89 -11.45
CA THR A 225 4.67 11.18 -11.53
C THR A 225 4.67 11.74 -12.94
N ARG A 226 5.82 11.72 -13.64
CA ARG A 226 5.91 12.16 -15.05
C ARG A 226 5.05 11.31 -15.99
N ASN A 227 4.85 10.03 -15.67
CA ASN A 227 4.09 9.09 -16.49
C ASN A 227 2.68 8.80 -15.96
N ILE A 228 2.17 9.62 -15.03
CA ILE A 228 0.90 9.34 -14.35
C ILE A 228 -0.28 9.23 -15.32
N LYS A 229 -0.30 10.03 -16.39
CA LYS A 229 -1.33 9.95 -17.45
C LYS A 229 -1.31 8.61 -18.17
N THR A 230 -0.11 8.07 -18.44
CA THR A 230 0.07 6.77 -19.08
C THR A 230 -0.37 5.64 -18.16
N ILE A 231 -0.04 5.73 -16.87
CA ILE A 231 -0.49 4.77 -15.84
C ILE A 231 -2.02 4.77 -15.75
N TRP A 232 -2.65 5.95 -15.75
CA TRP A 232 -4.11 6.06 -15.60
C TRP A 232 -4.91 5.52 -16.79
N ARG A 233 -4.30 5.52 -17.99
CA ARG A 233 -4.88 4.94 -19.20
C ARG A 233 -4.85 3.41 -19.20
N ASN A 234 -3.90 2.79 -18.49
CA ASN A 234 -3.81 1.33 -18.38
C ASN A 234 -4.59 0.85 -17.13
N PRO A 235 -5.70 0.10 -17.28
CA PRO A 235 -6.52 -0.33 -16.14
C PRO A 235 -5.74 -1.13 -15.10
N ALA A 236 -4.81 -2.00 -15.54
CA ALA A 236 -3.99 -2.81 -14.65
C ALA A 236 -3.00 -1.96 -13.86
N ALA A 237 -2.29 -1.05 -14.53
CA ALA A 237 -1.34 -0.16 -13.88
C ALA A 237 -2.05 0.75 -12.87
N ARG A 238 -3.19 1.34 -13.26
CA ARG A 238 -4.02 2.17 -12.40
C ARG A 238 -4.51 1.43 -11.17
N THR A 239 -5.06 0.22 -11.34
CA THR A 239 -5.57 -0.57 -10.21
C THR A 239 -4.44 -0.99 -9.27
N VAL A 240 -3.30 -1.44 -9.79
CA VAL A 240 -2.13 -1.77 -8.97
C VAL A 240 -1.65 -0.56 -8.17
N LEU A 241 -1.56 0.63 -8.79
CA LEU A 241 -1.16 1.86 -8.11
C LEU A 241 -2.15 2.24 -6.99
N LEU A 242 -3.46 2.20 -7.27
CA LEU A 242 -4.50 2.49 -6.27
C LEU A 242 -4.47 1.54 -5.06
N VAL A 243 -4.08 0.28 -5.28
CA VAL A 243 -4.01 -0.74 -4.23
C VAL A 243 -2.73 -0.61 -3.39
N ILE A 244 -1.61 -0.22 -3.99
CA ILE A 244 -0.33 -0.08 -3.27
C ILE A 244 -0.24 1.26 -2.53
N LEU A 245 -0.78 2.36 -3.09
CA LEU A 245 -0.58 3.70 -2.55
C LEU A 245 -0.95 3.83 -1.06
N PRO A 246 -2.08 3.25 -0.57
CA PRO A 246 -2.44 3.31 0.85
C PRO A 246 -1.42 2.64 1.78
N PHE A 247 -0.60 1.72 1.27
CA PHE A 247 0.42 1.04 2.06
C PHE A 247 1.51 1.99 2.57
N ILE A 248 1.76 3.09 1.86
CA ILE A 248 2.72 4.13 2.28
C ILE A 248 2.26 4.82 3.58
N PHE A 249 0.93 4.89 3.79
CA PHE A 249 0.33 5.47 5.00
C PHE A 249 0.23 4.47 6.16
N ALA A 250 0.53 3.20 5.93
CA ALA A 250 0.36 2.13 6.91
C ALA A 250 1.58 1.94 7.85
N TYR A 251 2.61 2.79 7.72
CA TYR A 251 3.84 2.77 8.49
C TYR A 251 3.89 3.93 9.49
#